data_AF-A0A7L3PP86-F1
#
_entry.id   AF-A0A7L3PP86-F1
#
_cell.length_a   1.000
_cell.length_b   1.000
_cell.length_c   1.000
_cell.angle_alpha   90.00
_cell.angle_beta   90.00
_cell.angle_gamma   90.00
#
_symmetry.space_group_name_H-M   'P 1'
#
loop_
_entity.id
_entity.type
_entity.pdbx_description
1 polymer ?
#
loop_
_entity_poly.entity_id
_entity_poly.type
_entity_poly.pdbx_seq_one_letter_code
_entity_poly.pdbx_strand_id
1 'polypeptide(L)'
;HLRVHTGERPYLCPTCPKAFKQSNALASHLRVHTGERPFTCPTCGKAFKQSSYLAVHRRAHTGERPYLCLTCGRGFARPSLLLQHRRQHGQVRPPR
;
A
#
# COMPACT_ATOMS: atom_id res chain seq x y z
N HIS A 1 11.51 -17.78 9.23
CA HIS A 1 11.09 -17.45 7.84
C HIS A 1 12.32 -17.51 6.93
N LEU A 2 12.60 -18.67 6.34
CA LEU A 2 13.89 -19.03 5.71
C LEU A 2 13.78 -19.16 4.17
N ARG A 3 13.16 -18.19 3.48
CA ARG A 3 13.00 -18.28 2.01
C ARG A 3 13.32 -17.02 1.21
N VAL A 4 13.93 -15.98 1.80
CA VAL A 4 14.01 -14.68 1.12
C VAL A 4 15.42 -14.12 1.11
N HIS A 5 16.30 -14.66 0.26
CA HIS A 5 17.49 -13.93 -0.21
C HIS A 5 17.93 -14.22 -1.66
N THR A 6 17.22 -15.04 -2.46
CA THR A 6 17.64 -15.32 -3.86
C THR A 6 17.11 -14.32 -4.90
N GLY A 7 16.21 -13.41 -4.53
CA GLY A 7 15.65 -12.43 -5.48
C GLY A 7 14.70 -13.02 -6.53
N GLU A 8 14.56 -14.34 -6.58
CA GLU A 8 13.72 -15.07 -7.53
C GLU A 8 12.25 -14.62 -7.47
N ARG A 9 11.65 -14.49 -8.66
CA ARG A 9 10.26 -14.07 -8.86
C ARG A 9 9.55 -15.13 -9.71
N PRO A 10 9.21 -16.29 -9.12
CA PRO A 10 8.68 -17.43 -9.87
C PRO A 10 7.28 -17.19 -10.44
N TYR A 11 6.56 -16.17 -9.97
CA TYR A 11 5.19 -15.90 -10.40
C TYR A 11 5.17 -14.82 -11.50
N LEU A 12 5.09 -15.25 -12.76
CA LEU A 12 5.07 -14.40 -13.94
C LEU A 12 3.66 -13.92 -14.28
N CYS A 13 3.53 -12.66 -14.70
CA CYS A 13 2.28 -12.17 -15.27
C CYS A 13 2.14 -12.65 -16.73
N PRO A 14 1.01 -13.24 -17.12
CA PRO A 14 0.79 -13.70 -18.50
C PRO A 14 0.56 -12.54 -19.49
N THR A 15 0.23 -11.35 -19.00
CA THR A 15 -0.16 -10.19 -19.83
C THR A 15 0.92 -9.12 -19.92
N CYS A 16 1.96 -9.18 -19.08
CA CYS A 16 3.05 -8.20 -19.10
C CYS A 16 4.34 -8.79 -18.50
N PRO A 17 5.52 -8.18 -18.73
CA PRO A 17 6.80 -8.75 -18.28
C PRO A 17 7.04 -8.66 -16.76
N LYS A 18 6.00 -8.40 -15.94
CA LYS A 18 6.14 -8.29 -14.48
C LYS A 18 6.16 -9.67 -13.83
N ALA A 19 7.07 -9.82 -12.88
CA ALA A 19 7.24 -11.02 -12.09
C ALA A 19 7.13 -10.71 -10.59
N PHE A 20 6.57 -11.64 -9.83
CA PHE A 20 6.27 -11.50 -8.40
C PHE A 20 6.90 -12.62 -7.60
N LYS A 21 7.21 -12.33 -6.33
CA LYS A 21 7.77 -13.30 -5.39
C LYS A 21 6.71 -14.20 -4.74
N GLN A 22 5.44 -13.80 -4.82
CA GLN A 22 4.33 -14.49 -4.16
C GLN A 22 3.12 -14.56 -5.12
N SER A 23 2.38 -15.66 -5.06
CA SER A 23 1.19 -15.89 -5.89
C SER A 23 0.07 -14.89 -5.62
N ASN A 24 -0.16 -14.52 -4.34
CA ASN A 24 -1.15 -13.52 -3.95
C ASN A 24 -0.86 -12.12 -4.54
N ALA A 25 0.42 -11.78 -4.72
CA ALA A 25 0.86 -10.53 -5.33
C ALA A 25 0.60 -10.54 -6.83
N LEU A 26 0.86 -11.66 -7.50
CA LEU A 26 0.47 -11.87 -8.90
C LEU A 26 -1.05 -11.79 -9.06
N ALA A 27 -1.84 -12.51 -8.26
CA ALA A 27 -3.30 -12.50 -8.33
C ALA A 27 -3.87 -11.08 -8.13
N SER A 28 -3.36 -10.34 -7.16
CA SER A 28 -3.74 -8.93 -6.94
C SER A 28 -3.32 -8.03 -8.12
N HIS A 29 -2.20 -8.34 -8.76
CA HIS A 29 -1.72 -7.62 -9.94
C HIS A 29 -2.57 -7.89 -11.18
N LEU A 30 -3.10 -9.10 -11.38
CA LEU A 30 -3.97 -9.42 -12.52
C LEU A 30 -5.21 -8.53 -12.59
N ARG A 31 -5.71 -8.05 -11.44
CA ARG A 31 -6.78 -7.03 -11.37
C ARG A 31 -6.43 -5.71 -12.07
N VAL A 32 -5.15 -5.47 -12.34
CA VAL A 32 -4.72 -4.33 -13.14
C VAL A 32 -5.13 -4.49 -14.61
N HIS A 33 -5.03 -5.71 -15.13
CA HIS A 33 -5.39 -6.04 -16.51
C HIS A 33 -6.89 -6.23 -16.69
N THR A 34 -7.56 -6.92 -15.77
CA THR A 34 -9.01 -7.16 -15.86
C THR A 34 -9.85 -5.94 -15.47
N GLY A 35 -9.25 -4.96 -14.78
CA GLY A 35 -9.97 -3.80 -14.26
C GLY A 35 -10.85 -4.10 -13.04
N GLU A 36 -10.86 -5.33 -12.55
CA GLU A 36 -11.67 -5.77 -11.41
C GLU A 36 -11.35 -4.96 -10.14
N ARG A 37 -12.40 -4.49 -9.47
CA ARG A 37 -12.30 -3.70 -8.23
C ARG A 37 -13.26 -4.26 -7.18
N PRO A 38 -12.91 -5.40 -6.54
CA PRO A 38 -13.85 -6.10 -5.66
C PRO A 38 -14.11 -5.36 -4.33
N PHE A 39 -13.33 -4.33 -4.00
CA PHE A 39 -13.45 -3.63 -2.72
C PHE A 39 -14.14 -2.28 -2.88
N THR A 40 -15.44 -2.23 -2.63
CA THR A 40 -16.25 -1.01 -2.76
C THR A 40 -16.43 -0.28 -1.44
N CYS A 41 -16.31 1.05 -1.48
CA CYS A 41 -16.61 1.90 -0.35
C CYS A 41 -18.12 1.99 -0.16
N PRO A 42 -18.68 1.57 0.99
CA PRO A 42 -20.12 1.64 1.23
C PRO A 42 -20.63 3.08 1.35
N THR A 43 -19.76 4.03 1.69
CA THR A 43 -20.13 5.44 1.91
C THR A 43 -20.26 6.23 0.61
N CYS A 44 -19.41 5.97 -0.38
CA CYS A 44 -19.37 6.77 -1.62
C CYS A 44 -19.37 5.96 -2.92
N GLY A 45 -19.51 4.63 -2.84
CA GLY A 45 -19.55 3.73 -3.99
C GLY A 45 -18.22 3.56 -4.73
N LYS A 46 -17.13 4.23 -4.31
CA LYS A 46 -15.82 4.10 -4.97
C LYS A 46 -15.23 2.70 -4.78
N ALA A 47 -14.84 2.06 -5.88
CA ALA A 47 -14.27 0.72 -5.89
C ALA A 47 -12.73 0.70 -6.02
N PHE A 48 -12.09 -0.24 -5.35
CA PHE A 48 -10.64 -0.41 -5.24
C PHE A 48 -10.19 -1.83 -5.59
N LYS A 49 -8.96 -1.96 -6.09
CA LYS A 49 -8.34 -3.26 -6.45
C LYS A 49 -7.81 -4.04 -5.25
N GLN A 50 -7.60 -3.37 -4.10
CA GLN A 50 -7.05 -3.95 -2.87
C GLN A 50 -7.79 -3.42 -1.64
N SER A 51 -7.97 -4.28 -0.63
CA SER A 51 -8.63 -3.94 0.64
C SER A 51 -7.86 -2.88 1.43
N SER A 52 -6.53 -2.91 1.39
CA SER A 52 -5.66 -1.90 2.02
C SER A 52 -5.92 -0.49 1.47
N TYR A 53 -6.18 -0.35 0.17
CA TYR A 53 -6.52 0.92 -0.45
C TYR A 53 -7.91 1.40 -0.03
N LEU A 54 -8.89 0.51 0.07
CA LEU A 54 -10.21 0.85 0.62
C LEU A 54 -10.10 1.31 2.08
N ALA A 55 -9.36 0.58 2.93
CA ALA A 55 -9.19 0.94 4.34
C ALA A 55 -8.57 2.34 4.51
N VAL A 56 -7.52 2.63 3.73
CA VAL A 56 -6.87 3.94 3.72
C VAL A 56 -7.80 5.02 3.14
N HIS A 57 -8.60 4.70 2.14
CA HIS A 57 -9.60 5.62 1.60
C HIS A 57 -10.68 5.97 2.63
N ARG A 58 -11.15 4.99 3.43
CA ARG A 58 -12.13 5.23 4.50
C ARG A 58 -11.65 6.26 5.52
N ARG A 59 -10.34 6.33 5.79
CA ARG A 59 -9.76 7.37 6.65
C ARG A 59 -9.97 8.79 6.13
N ALA A 60 -10.14 8.97 4.82
CA ALA A 60 -10.47 10.27 4.25
C ALA A 60 -11.90 10.71 4.57
N HIS A 61 -12.82 9.78 4.83
CA HIS A 61 -14.16 10.09 5.29
C HIS A 61 -14.21 10.40 6.78
N THR A 62 -13.46 9.66 7.60
CA THR A 62 -13.46 9.84 9.06
C THR A 62 -12.50 10.92 9.54
N GLY A 63 -11.56 11.36 8.70
CA GLY A 63 -10.48 12.27 9.08
C GLY A 63 -9.39 11.62 9.94
N GLU A 64 -9.42 10.30 10.13
CA GLU A 64 -8.48 9.56 10.97
C GLU A 64 -7.03 9.69 10.47
N ARG A 65 -6.13 10.08 11.36
CA ARG A 65 -4.70 10.30 11.08
C ARG A 65 -3.83 9.54 12.07
N PRO A 66 -3.77 8.20 11.96
CA PRO A 66 -3.10 7.36 12.97
C PRO A 66 -1.57 7.49 12.96
N TYR A 67 -0.99 8.07 11.90
CA TYR A 67 0.46 8.21 11.79
C TYR A 67 0.88 9.62 12.19
N LEU A 68 1.40 9.77 13.41
CA LEU A 68 1.84 11.05 13.94
C LEU A 68 3.35 11.24 13.71
N CYS A 69 3.74 12.46 13.35
CA CYS A 69 5.13 12.88 13.43
C CYS A 69 5.45 13.24 14.88
N LEU A 70 6.38 12.51 15.50
CA LEU A 70 6.79 12.78 16.89
C LEU A 70 7.59 14.09 17.04
N THR A 71 8.14 14.62 15.95
CA THR A 71 8.91 15.87 15.96
C THR A 71 8.01 17.10 16.02
N CYS A 72 6.90 17.11 15.28
CA CYS A 72 6.03 18.29 15.15
C CYS A 72 4.54 18.03 15.43
N GLY A 73 4.18 16.82 15.87
CA GLY A 73 2.80 16.42 16.18
C GLY A 73 1.88 16.23 14.96
N ARG A 74 2.34 16.52 13.73
CA ARG A 74 1.48 16.46 12.54
C ARG A 74 1.02 15.04 12.24
N GLY A 75 -0.29 14.84 12.12
CA GLY A 75 -0.90 13.55 11.77
C GLY A 75 -1.11 13.34 10.27
N PHE A 76 -0.95 12.09 9.84
CA PHE A 76 -1.09 11.61 8.46
C PHE A 76 -1.98 10.37 8.37
N ALA A 77 -2.72 10.24 7.27
CA ALA A 77 -3.60 9.09 7.01
C ALA A 77 -2.85 7.84 6.48
N ARG A 78 -1.61 8.02 6.02
CA ARG A 78 -0.76 6.98 5.41
C ARG A 78 0.67 7.04 5.96
N PRO A 79 1.35 5.89 6.14
CA PRO A 79 2.72 5.87 6.64
C PRO A 79 3.72 6.42 5.63
N SER A 80 3.45 6.26 4.33
CA SER A 80 4.30 6.82 3.26
C SER A 80 4.32 8.35 3.28
N LEU A 81 3.19 8.99 3.58
CA LEU A 81 3.10 10.45 3.72
C LEU A 81 3.88 10.93 4.94
N LEU A 82 3.78 10.23 6.07
CA LEU A 82 4.61 10.51 7.23
C LEU A 82 6.10 10.35 6.89
N LEU A 83 6.50 9.27 6.21
CA LEU A 83 7.90 9.04 5.85
C LEU A 83 8.45 10.14 4.93
N GLN A 84 7.65 10.58 3.95
CA GLN A 84 8.01 11.70 3.09
C GLN A 84 8.15 13.00 3.89
N HIS A 85 7.20 13.28 4.79
CA HIS A 85 7.25 14.44 5.66
C HIS A 85 8.48 14.44 6.58
N ARG A 86 8.87 13.29 7.13
CA ARG A 86 10.04 13.18 8.01
C ARG A 86 11.35 13.57 7.34
N ARG A 87 11.44 13.50 6.00
CA ARG A 87 12.59 14.01 5.24
C ARG A 87 12.75 15.52 5.38
N GLN A 88 11.66 16.25 5.59
CA GLN A 88 11.69 17.70 5.81
C GLN A 88 12.32 18.06 7.17
N HIS A 89 12.29 17.14 8.14
CA HIS A 89 12.95 17.29 9.44
C HIS A 89 14.37 16.74 9.46
N GLY A 90 14.95 16.38 8.31
CA GLY A 90 16.26 15.73 8.23
C GLY A 90 16.32 14.35 8.89
N GLN A 91 15.18 13.77 9.31
CA GLN A 91 15.17 12.48 10.00
C GLN A 91 15.25 11.34 9.01
N VAL A 92 16.43 10.71 8.95
CA VAL A 92 16.61 9.40 8.35
C VAL A 92 15.82 8.39 9.18
N ARG A 93 15.16 7.48 8.47
CA ARG A 93 14.34 6.39 8.99
C ARG A 93 15.04 5.74 10.21
N PRO A 94 14.41 5.65 11.40
CA PRO A 94 14.97 4.84 12.47
C PRO A 94 15.10 3.41 11.94
N PRO A 95 16.26 2.75 12.08
CA PRO A 95 16.41 1.36 11.70
C PRO A 95 15.37 0.54 12.47
N ARG A 96 14.80 -0.45 11.76
CA ARG A 96 13.85 -1.40 12.34
C ARG A 96 14.57 -2.37 13.26
#